data_AF-A0A2H3KX25-F1
#
_entry.id   AF-A0A2H3KX25-F1
#
_cell.length_a   1.000
_cell.length_b   1.000
_cell.length_c   1.000
_cell.angle_alpha   90.00
_cell.angle_beta   90.00
_cell.angle_gamma   90.00
#
_symmetry.space_group_name_H-M   'P 1'
#
loop_
_entity.id
_entity.type
_entity.pdbx_description
1 polymer ?
#
loop_
_entity_poly.entity_id
_entity_poly.type
_entity_poly.pdbx_seq_one_letter_code
_entity_poly.pdbx_strand_id
1 'polypeptide(L)'
;MQPVARSLRRKPTVMSRLARFAWLPLCFVLVGCHVDMYDQPKYRPNRPSDFFEDGRSMRPPVENTVAMGSFEADSALFTGRLNGELAVELPMELTAELLERGQTRYDAFCAPCHGLAGDGNGVIAYRGPMEVPTLHSDRLRTVAIGYYFDVITNGVNRMYSYAHRIPPEDRWAVAAYVRALQLSQNVDADTLTAEERALLGGP
;
A
#
# COMPACT_ATOMS: atom_id res chain seq x y z
N MET A 1 -0.85 -61.59 75.24
CA MET A 1 -0.84 -60.12 75.40
C MET A 1 0.16 -59.53 74.42
N GLN A 2 -0.31 -58.93 73.31
CA GLN A 2 0.52 -58.13 72.39
C GLN A 2 0.03 -56.68 72.44
N PRO A 3 0.91 -55.68 72.40
CA PRO A 3 0.53 -54.29 72.58
C PRO A 3 -0.06 -53.70 71.29
N VAL A 4 -1.15 -52.96 71.44
CA VAL A 4 -1.78 -52.20 70.35
C VAL A 4 -0.93 -50.96 70.05
N ALA A 5 -0.28 -50.91 68.88
CA ALA A 5 0.48 -49.75 68.43
C ALA A 5 -0.48 -48.60 68.06
N ARG A 6 -0.44 -47.51 68.83
CA ARG A 6 -1.27 -46.31 68.64
C ARG A 6 -0.70 -45.46 67.50
N SER A 7 -1.35 -45.49 66.33
CA SER A 7 -0.97 -44.69 65.16
C SER A 7 -1.05 -43.17 65.47
N LEU A 8 0.09 -42.48 65.45
CA LEU A 8 0.17 -41.03 65.57
C LEU A 8 -0.25 -40.36 64.25
N ARG A 9 -1.50 -39.90 64.16
CA ARG A 9 -1.93 -39.03 63.05
C ARG A 9 -1.24 -37.68 63.17
N ARG A 10 -0.31 -37.37 62.26
CA ARG A 10 0.30 -36.04 62.14
C ARG A 10 -0.77 -35.01 61.78
N LYS A 11 -0.95 -33.97 62.61
CA LYS A 11 -1.85 -32.85 62.31
C LYS A 11 -1.23 -32.00 61.18
N PRO A 12 -1.98 -31.62 60.14
CA PRO A 12 -1.44 -30.85 59.02
C PRO A 12 -0.99 -29.46 59.51
N THR A 13 0.26 -29.11 59.22
CA THR A 13 0.85 -27.81 59.56
C THR A 13 0.23 -26.69 58.71
N VAL A 14 0.15 -25.46 59.24
CA VAL A 14 -0.45 -24.29 58.57
C VAL A 14 0.16 -24.04 57.17
N MET A 15 1.44 -24.35 57.00
CA MET A 15 2.16 -24.25 55.72
C MET A 15 1.62 -25.21 54.64
N SER A 16 1.14 -26.39 55.03
CA SER A 16 0.46 -27.34 54.12
C SER A 16 -0.94 -26.91 53.70
N ARG A 17 -1.57 -25.99 54.47
CA ARG A 17 -2.87 -25.42 54.13
C ARG A 17 -2.73 -24.26 53.13
N LEU A 18 -1.74 -23.39 53.32
CA LEU A 18 -1.45 -22.28 52.39
C LEU A 18 -0.99 -22.77 51.00
N ALA A 19 -0.17 -23.82 50.93
CA ALA A 19 0.26 -24.42 49.66
C ALA A 19 -0.91 -24.98 48.82
N ARG A 20 -2.00 -25.41 49.46
CA ARG A 20 -3.22 -25.91 48.77
C ARG A 20 -4.07 -24.79 48.18
N PHE A 21 -4.00 -23.58 48.72
CA PHE A 21 -4.72 -22.42 48.20
C PHE A 21 -3.96 -21.68 47.08
N ALA A 22 -2.64 -21.86 46.97
CA ALA A 22 -1.82 -21.28 45.90
C ALA A 22 -2.13 -21.86 44.50
N TRP A 23 -2.73 -23.05 44.42
CA TRP A 23 -3.11 -23.70 43.15
C TRP A 23 -4.43 -23.18 42.57
N LEU A 24 -5.33 -22.66 43.41
CA LEU A 24 -6.63 -22.12 42.98
C LEU A 24 -6.52 -20.97 41.97
N PRO A 25 -5.71 -19.91 42.18
CA PRO A 25 -5.59 -18.82 41.20
C PRO A 25 -4.98 -19.29 39.88
N LEU A 26 -4.05 -20.25 39.90
CA LEU A 26 -3.48 -20.84 38.68
C LEU A 26 -4.55 -21.61 37.88
N CYS A 27 -5.40 -22.39 38.56
CA CYS A 27 -6.53 -23.07 37.91
C CYS A 27 -7.52 -22.07 37.30
N PHE A 28 -7.82 -20.96 37.97
CA PHE A 28 -8.70 -19.92 37.41
C PHE A 28 -8.10 -19.25 36.16
N VAL A 29 -6.79 -18.98 36.14
CA VAL A 29 -6.10 -18.43 34.96
C VAL A 29 -6.14 -19.42 33.79
N LEU A 30 -5.97 -20.72 34.05
CA LEU A 30 -6.04 -21.75 33.02
C LEU A 30 -7.47 -21.93 32.45
N VAL A 31 -8.51 -21.81 33.28
CA VAL A 31 -9.92 -21.90 32.85
C VAL A 31 -10.39 -20.63 32.12
N GLY A 32 -9.74 -19.49 32.35
CA GLY A 32 -10.05 -18.23 31.64
C GLY A 32 -9.62 -18.21 30.16
N CYS A 33 -8.75 -19.14 29.74
CA CYS A 33 -8.31 -19.26 28.36
C CYS A 33 -9.40 -19.99 27.53
N HIS A 34 -10.26 -19.23 26.85
CA HIS A 34 -11.32 -19.74 25.97
C HIS A 34 -11.21 -19.09 24.59
N VAL A 35 -11.63 -19.82 23.55
CA VAL A 35 -11.52 -19.39 22.15
C VAL A 35 -12.88 -19.16 21.49
N ASP A 36 -13.96 -19.15 22.28
CA ASP A 36 -15.36 -19.25 21.82
C ASP A 36 -15.75 -18.21 20.76
N MET A 37 -15.10 -17.04 20.75
CA MET A 37 -15.32 -15.98 19.75
C MET A 37 -14.04 -15.43 19.10
N TYR A 38 -12.90 -16.10 19.33
CA TYR A 38 -11.63 -15.75 18.68
C TYR A 38 -11.72 -16.11 17.20
N ASP A 39 -12.16 -17.33 16.92
CA ASP A 39 -12.50 -17.78 15.59
C ASP A 39 -14.02 -17.75 15.40
N GLN A 40 -14.50 -16.75 14.67
CA GLN A 40 -15.92 -16.61 14.36
C GLN A 40 -16.26 -17.31 13.04
N PRO A 41 -17.45 -17.92 12.91
CA PRO A 41 -17.91 -18.58 11.68
C PRO A 41 -18.37 -17.56 10.63
N LYS A 42 -17.49 -16.61 10.30
CA LYS A 42 -17.65 -15.63 9.23
C LYS A 42 -16.31 -15.42 8.53
N TYR A 43 -16.35 -15.13 7.24
CA TYR A 43 -15.16 -14.74 6.50
C TYR A 43 -14.82 -13.28 6.78
N ARG A 44 -13.56 -13.04 7.13
CA ARG A 44 -12.96 -11.69 7.17
C ARG A 44 -12.13 -11.51 5.90
N PRO A 45 -11.80 -10.26 5.49
CA PRO A 45 -10.94 -10.03 4.34
C PRO A 45 -9.65 -10.87 4.44
N ASN A 46 -9.30 -11.54 3.34
CA ASN A 46 -8.13 -12.41 3.21
C ASN A 46 -8.11 -13.67 4.11
N ARG A 47 -9.24 -14.07 4.68
CA ARG A 47 -9.36 -15.35 5.39
C ARG A 47 -9.42 -16.52 4.39
N PRO A 48 -8.79 -17.68 4.64
CA PRO A 48 -8.98 -18.86 3.80
C PRO A 48 -10.44 -19.36 3.87
N SER A 49 -10.86 -20.08 2.82
CA SER A 49 -12.16 -20.75 2.73
C SER A 49 -11.98 -22.15 2.16
N ASP A 50 -12.56 -23.14 2.83
CA ASP A 50 -12.55 -24.53 2.36
C ASP A 50 -13.68 -24.84 1.36
N PHE A 51 -14.52 -23.84 1.04
CA PHE A 51 -15.65 -24.02 0.13
C PHE A 51 -15.26 -23.90 -1.36
N PHE A 52 -14.29 -23.04 -1.68
CA PHE A 52 -13.83 -22.79 -3.05
C PHE A 52 -12.50 -23.50 -3.32
N GLU A 53 -12.31 -23.98 -4.55
CA GLU A 53 -11.11 -24.73 -4.96
C GLU A 53 -9.80 -23.93 -4.79
N ASP A 54 -9.85 -22.60 -4.93
CA ASP A 54 -8.69 -21.71 -4.80
C ASP A 54 -8.38 -21.31 -3.34
N GLY A 55 -9.15 -21.81 -2.37
CA GLY A 55 -8.96 -21.52 -0.95
C GLY A 55 -9.30 -20.08 -0.52
N ARG A 56 -9.84 -19.24 -1.43
CA ARG A 56 -10.05 -17.80 -1.16
C ARG A 56 -11.47 -17.52 -0.73
N SER A 57 -11.64 -16.86 0.43
CA SER A 57 -12.94 -16.28 0.78
C SER A 57 -13.29 -15.03 -0.06
N MET A 58 -12.28 -14.28 -0.50
CA MET A 58 -12.44 -13.10 -1.35
C MET A 58 -12.63 -13.52 -2.81
N ARG A 59 -13.86 -13.40 -3.31
CA ARG A 59 -14.20 -13.71 -4.70
C ARG A 59 -13.94 -12.50 -5.61
N PRO A 60 -13.35 -12.71 -6.80
CA PRO A 60 -13.30 -11.65 -7.79
C PRO A 60 -14.75 -11.28 -8.19
N PRO A 61 -15.04 -10.00 -8.44
CA PRO A 61 -16.31 -9.61 -9.04
C PRO A 61 -16.43 -10.25 -10.43
N VAL A 62 -17.67 -10.42 -10.90
CA VAL A 62 -17.92 -10.85 -12.28
C VAL A 62 -17.40 -9.79 -13.24
N GLU A 63 -16.85 -10.21 -14.37
CA GLU A 63 -16.34 -9.28 -15.37
C GLU A 63 -17.42 -8.29 -15.83
N ASN A 64 -17.01 -7.06 -16.13
CA ASN A 64 -17.88 -5.96 -16.59
C ASN A 64 -18.97 -5.52 -15.59
N THR A 65 -18.91 -5.93 -14.32
CA THR A 65 -19.78 -5.33 -13.28
C THR A 65 -19.24 -3.97 -12.83
N VAL A 66 -20.12 -2.99 -12.72
CA VAL A 66 -19.80 -1.64 -12.21
C VAL A 66 -20.42 -1.48 -10.83
N ALA A 67 -19.62 -1.12 -9.83
CA ALA A 67 -20.13 -0.82 -8.50
C ALA A 67 -20.83 0.55 -8.50
N MET A 68 -21.97 0.63 -7.82
CA MET A 68 -22.77 1.85 -7.74
C MET A 68 -21.96 3.00 -7.13
N GLY A 69 -21.92 4.15 -7.81
CA GLY A 69 -21.23 5.37 -7.34
C GLY A 69 -19.69 5.34 -7.43
N SER A 70 -19.09 4.35 -8.10
CA SER A 70 -17.63 4.16 -8.13
C SER A 70 -16.94 4.54 -9.43
N PHE A 71 -17.70 4.71 -10.52
CA PHE A 71 -17.12 4.89 -11.86
C PHE A 71 -18.01 5.77 -12.73
N GLU A 72 -17.39 6.74 -13.36
CA GLU A 72 -17.98 7.60 -14.38
C GLU A 72 -17.19 7.42 -15.68
N ALA A 73 -17.82 6.82 -16.68
CA ALA A 73 -17.15 6.43 -17.93
C ALA A 73 -16.65 7.63 -18.75
N ASP A 74 -17.32 8.77 -18.64
CA ASP A 74 -16.99 9.98 -19.41
C ASP A 74 -16.06 10.93 -18.65
N SER A 75 -15.68 10.58 -17.42
CA SER A 75 -14.85 11.43 -16.57
C SER A 75 -13.36 11.17 -16.82
N ALA A 76 -12.63 12.25 -17.11
CA ALA A 76 -11.18 12.22 -17.21
C ALA A 76 -10.53 11.75 -15.89
N LEU A 77 -11.14 12.03 -14.74
CA LEU A 77 -10.63 11.62 -13.44
C LEU A 77 -10.46 10.10 -13.34
N PHE A 78 -11.43 9.33 -13.83
CA PHE A 78 -11.44 7.87 -13.71
C PHE A 78 -10.78 7.15 -14.88
N THR A 79 -10.79 7.75 -16.07
CA THR A 79 -10.35 7.09 -17.31
C THR A 79 -9.01 7.59 -17.85
N GLY A 80 -8.53 8.76 -17.43
CA GLY A 80 -7.37 9.40 -18.06
C GLY A 80 -7.67 10.05 -19.41
N ARG A 81 -8.94 10.04 -19.84
CA ARG A 81 -9.38 10.41 -21.18
C ARG A 81 -10.56 11.37 -21.15
N LEU A 82 -10.63 12.25 -22.14
CA LEU A 82 -11.76 13.13 -22.39
C LEU A 82 -12.16 12.97 -23.85
N ASN A 83 -13.42 12.63 -24.11
CA ASN A 83 -13.94 12.35 -25.46
C ASN A 83 -13.14 11.26 -26.23
N GLY A 84 -12.61 10.26 -25.52
CA GLY A 84 -11.82 9.17 -26.10
C GLY A 84 -10.33 9.47 -26.29
N GLU A 85 -9.94 10.74 -26.24
CA GLU A 85 -8.55 11.19 -26.34
C GLU A 85 -7.90 11.26 -24.96
N LEU A 86 -6.58 11.13 -24.89
CA LEU A 86 -5.85 11.26 -23.62
C LEU A 86 -5.98 12.71 -23.12
N ALA A 87 -6.31 12.86 -21.84
CA ALA A 87 -6.43 14.18 -21.24
C ALA A 87 -5.08 14.92 -21.29
N VAL A 88 -5.10 16.12 -21.88
CA VAL A 88 -3.92 16.99 -22.01
C VAL A 88 -3.72 17.83 -20.75
N GLU A 89 -4.80 18.08 -20.02
CA GLU A 89 -4.82 18.87 -18.79
C GLU A 89 -5.10 17.99 -17.56
N LEU A 90 -4.70 18.49 -16.40
CA LEU A 90 -4.97 17.87 -15.11
C LEU A 90 -6.45 18.12 -14.74
N PRO A 91 -7.26 17.10 -14.43
CA PRO A 91 -8.69 17.28 -14.13
C PRO A 91 -8.97 17.82 -12.72
N MET A 92 -7.94 18.26 -11.99
CA MET A 92 -8.03 18.77 -10.63
C MET A 92 -7.05 19.93 -10.45
N GLU A 93 -7.26 20.74 -9.42
CA GLU A 93 -6.41 21.89 -9.14
C GLU A 93 -4.98 21.45 -8.78
N LEU A 94 -3.98 22.08 -9.41
CA LEU A 94 -2.58 21.85 -9.09
C LEU A 94 -2.21 22.66 -7.83
N THR A 95 -2.12 21.97 -6.70
CA THR A 95 -1.69 22.56 -5.42
C THR A 95 -0.38 21.94 -4.93
N ALA A 96 0.26 22.59 -3.94
CA ALA A 96 1.46 22.05 -3.30
C ALA A 96 1.17 20.71 -2.60
N GLU A 97 0.01 20.60 -1.97
CA GLU A 97 -0.45 19.38 -1.28
C GLU A 97 -0.65 18.22 -2.27
N LEU A 98 -1.17 18.51 -3.48
CA LEU A 98 -1.30 17.51 -4.53
C LEU A 98 0.07 17.00 -4.97
N LEU A 99 1.05 17.89 -5.16
CA LEU A 99 2.40 17.52 -5.54
C LEU A 99 3.12 16.72 -4.44
N GLU A 100 2.99 17.10 -3.17
CA GLU A 100 3.53 16.34 -2.03
C GLU A 100 2.89 14.95 -1.94
N ARG A 101 1.57 14.87 -2.17
CA ARG A 101 0.86 13.60 -2.26
C ARG A 101 1.38 12.75 -3.42
N GLY A 102 1.58 13.37 -4.58
CA GLY A 102 2.15 12.76 -5.77
C GLY A 102 3.54 12.20 -5.52
N GLN A 103 4.41 12.97 -4.87
CA GLN A 103 5.74 12.55 -4.45
C GLN A 103 5.68 11.33 -3.53
N THR A 104 4.88 11.39 -2.46
CA THR A 104 4.73 10.28 -1.52
C THR A 104 4.31 8.98 -2.22
N ARG A 105 3.42 9.08 -3.20
CA ARG A 105 2.94 7.93 -3.99
C ARG A 105 3.97 7.46 -5.00
N TYR A 106 4.68 8.39 -5.65
CA TYR A 106 5.76 8.07 -6.58
C TYR A 106 6.90 7.34 -5.86
N ASP A 107 7.35 7.84 -4.71
CA ASP A 107 8.41 7.25 -3.91
C ASP A 107 8.05 5.82 -3.45
N ALA A 108 6.79 5.60 -3.07
CA ALA A 108 6.32 4.30 -2.61
C ALA A 108 6.17 3.26 -3.74
N PHE A 109 5.68 3.65 -4.92
CA PHE A 109 5.26 2.71 -5.95
C PHE A 109 6.09 2.73 -7.23
N CYS A 110 6.69 3.87 -7.57
CA CYS A 110 7.32 4.12 -8.87
C CYS A 110 8.85 4.19 -8.77
N ALA A 111 9.36 4.91 -7.78
CA ALA A 111 10.81 5.12 -7.57
C ALA A 111 11.64 3.84 -7.43
N PRO A 112 11.14 2.71 -6.87
CA PRO A 112 11.92 1.47 -6.84
C PRO A 112 12.38 0.99 -8.23
N CYS A 113 11.62 1.30 -9.29
CA CYS A 113 11.97 0.98 -10.68
C CYS A 113 12.48 2.22 -11.45
N HIS A 114 11.79 3.35 -11.34
CA HIS A 114 12.09 4.56 -12.14
C HIS A 114 13.14 5.50 -11.52
N GLY A 115 13.59 5.24 -10.29
CA GLY A 115 14.50 6.10 -9.54
C GLY A 115 13.79 7.31 -8.92
N LEU A 116 14.37 7.88 -7.85
CA LEU A 116 13.80 9.07 -7.19
C LEU A 116 13.79 10.29 -8.14
N ALA A 117 14.80 10.40 -9.00
CA ALA A 117 14.87 11.45 -10.01
C ALA A 117 14.08 11.14 -11.28
N GLY A 118 13.49 9.94 -11.44
CA GLY A 118 12.83 9.53 -12.69
C GLY A 118 13.79 9.20 -13.83
N ASP A 119 15.06 8.93 -13.54
CA ASP A 119 16.13 8.65 -14.50
C ASP A 119 16.15 7.18 -14.99
N GLY A 120 15.30 6.32 -14.45
CA GLY A 120 15.26 4.89 -14.76
C GLY A 120 16.24 4.05 -13.94
N ASN A 121 16.98 4.64 -13.00
CA ASN A 121 18.01 3.95 -12.20
C ASN A 121 17.49 3.55 -10.81
N GLY A 122 16.23 3.09 -10.72
CA GLY A 122 15.68 2.56 -9.47
C GLY A 122 16.44 1.34 -8.97
N VAL A 123 16.35 1.05 -7.67
CA VAL A 123 17.07 -0.09 -7.03
C VAL A 123 16.77 -1.44 -7.69
N ILE A 124 15.58 -1.62 -8.25
CA ILE A 124 15.18 -2.83 -8.98
C ILE A 124 15.81 -2.88 -10.37
N ALA A 125 15.85 -1.74 -11.07
CA ALA A 125 16.49 -1.63 -12.39
C ALA A 125 18.00 -1.85 -12.28
N TYR A 126 18.65 -1.27 -11.27
CA TYR A 126 20.09 -1.41 -11.02
C TYR A 126 20.52 -2.86 -10.71
N ARG A 127 19.67 -3.63 -10.02
CA ARG A 127 20.01 -4.99 -9.54
C ARG A 127 19.60 -6.12 -10.49
N GLY A 128 18.86 -5.83 -11.56
CA GLY A 128 18.33 -6.84 -12.48
C GLY A 128 18.59 -6.51 -13.94
N PRO A 129 18.34 -7.45 -14.88
CA PRO A 129 18.47 -7.20 -16.33
C PRO A 129 17.28 -6.41 -16.90
N MET A 130 16.62 -5.59 -16.07
CA MET A 130 15.43 -4.83 -16.46
C MET A 130 15.84 -3.39 -16.80
N GLU A 131 15.77 -3.06 -18.08
CA GLU A 131 15.86 -1.67 -18.53
C GLU A 131 14.54 -0.95 -18.25
N VAL A 132 14.60 0.12 -17.46
CA VAL A 132 13.47 1.00 -17.18
C VAL A 132 13.71 2.31 -17.92
N PRO A 133 12.77 2.79 -18.75
CA PRO A 133 12.98 4.03 -19.49
C PRO A 133 13.04 5.24 -18.54
N THR A 134 13.97 6.15 -18.82
CA THR A 134 14.01 7.46 -18.19
C THR A 134 12.74 8.25 -18.52
N LEU A 135 12.14 8.85 -17.50
CA LEU A 135 10.97 9.72 -17.64
C LEU A 135 11.33 11.06 -18.28
N HIS A 136 12.62 11.37 -18.43
CA HIS A 136 13.11 12.64 -19.00
C HIS A 136 13.26 12.63 -20.53
N SER A 137 13.02 11.50 -21.20
CA SER A 137 13.10 11.45 -22.66
C SER A 137 12.11 12.42 -23.32
N ASP A 138 12.53 13.07 -24.42
CA ASP A 138 11.69 14.06 -25.14
C ASP A 138 10.33 13.49 -25.54
N ARG A 139 10.30 12.21 -25.95
CA ARG A 139 9.06 11.50 -26.24
C ARG A 139 8.10 11.51 -25.06
N LEU A 140 8.58 11.21 -23.85
CA LEU A 140 7.75 11.19 -22.64
C LEU A 140 7.43 12.60 -22.14
N ARG A 141 8.31 13.57 -22.33
CA ARG A 141 8.01 14.97 -21.98
C ARG A 141 6.87 15.55 -22.82
N THR A 142 6.70 15.08 -24.06
CA THR A 142 5.74 15.64 -25.02
C THR A 142 4.39 14.90 -25.10
N VAL A 143 4.24 13.71 -24.50
CA VAL A 143 2.92 13.04 -24.44
C VAL A 143 1.90 13.84 -23.62
N ALA A 144 0.61 13.54 -23.74
CA ALA A 144 -0.42 14.10 -22.86
C ALA A 144 -0.28 13.61 -21.41
N ILE A 145 -0.67 14.41 -20.40
CA ILE A 145 -0.56 13.99 -18.99
C ILE A 145 -1.40 12.73 -18.68
N GLY A 146 -2.55 12.57 -19.34
CA GLY A 146 -3.39 11.38 -19.25
C GLY A 146 -2.69 10.08 -19.68
N TYR A 147 -1.60 10.15 -20.47
CA TYR A 147 -0.78 8.98 -20.78
C TYR A 147 -0.19 8.34 -19.52
N TYR A 148 0.28 9.15 -18.56
CA TYR A 148 0.83 8.64 -17.31
C TYR A 148 -0.25 7.97 -16.47
N PHE A 149 -1.44 8.59 -16.39
CA PHE A 149 -2.59 7.98 -15.74
C PHE A 149 -2.94 6.62 -16.36
N ASP A 150 -2.98 6.54 -17.69
CA ASP A 150 -3.29 5.33 -18.46
C ASP A 150 -2.26 4.23 -18.19
N VAL A 151 -0.96 4.56 -18.24
CA VAL A 151 0.12 3.62 -17.94
C VAL A 151 0.06 3.11 -16.49
N ILE A 152 -0.23 3.97 -15.51
CA ILE A 152 -0.37 3.54 -14.11
C ILE A 152 -1.61 2.63 -13.96
N THR A 153 -2.68 2.93 -14.69
CA THR A 153 -3.97 2.21 -14.60
C THR A 153 -3.90 0.86 -15.30
N ASN A 154 -3.38 0.80 -16.51
CA ASN A 154 -3.45 -0.37 -17.38
C ASN A 154 -2.12 -1.13 -17.48
N GLY A 155 -1.01 -0.50 -17.09
CA GLY A 155 0.32 -1.02 -17.33
C GLY A 155 0.77 -0.79 -18.77
N VAL A 156 2.06 -1.05 -19.04
CA VAL A 156 2.63 -1.01 -20.38
C VAL A 156 3.85 -1.91 -20.45
N ASN A 157 3.94 -2.76 -21.48
CA ASN A 157 5.03 -3.72 -21.65
C ASN A 157 5.24 -4.59 -20.39
N ARG A 158 6.37 -4.40 -19.68
CA ARG A 158 6.72 -5.12 -18.45
C ARG A 158 6.20 -4.44 -17.18
N MET A 159 5.66 -3.23 -17.28
CA MET A 159 5.06 -2.52 -16.15
C MET A 159 3.63 -3.03 -15.93
N TYR A 160 3.38 -3.61 -14.76
CA TYR A 160 2.05 -4.07 -14.36
C TYR A 160 1.09 -2.91 -14.11
N SER A 161 -0.21 -3.20 -14.14
CA SER A 161 -1.24 -2.29 -13.63
C SER A 161 -1.10 -2.06 -12.12
N TYR A 162 -1.25 -0.80 -11.72
CA TYR A 162 -1.33 -0.37 -10.32
C TYR A 162 -2.76 0.03 -9.92
N ALA A 163 -3.77 -0.22 -10.76
CA ALA A 163 -5.12 0.28 -10.55
C ALA A 163 -5.76 -0.19 -9.22
N HIS A 164 -5.45 -1.41 -8.77
CA HIS A 164 -5.96 -1.96 -7.52
C HIS A 164 -5.25 -1.44 -6.26
N ARG A 165 -4.13 -0.71 -6.41
CA ARG A 165 -3.29 -0.21 -5.29
C ARG A 165 -3.32 1.29 -5.15
N ILE A 166 -3.43 2.00 -6.27
CA ILE A 166 -3.39 3.46 -6.34
C ILE A 166 -4.77 3.95 -6.80
N PRO A 167 -5.51 4.72 -5.98
CA PRO A 167 -6.80 5.28 -6.39
C PRO A 167 -6.62 6.34 -7.49
N PRO A 168 -7.65 6.62 -8.32
CA PRO A 168 -7.55 7.52 -9.48
C PRO A 168 -6.94 8.89 -9.17
N GLU A 169 -7.32 9.52 -8.06
CA GLU A 169 -6.82 10.82 -7.63
C GLU A 169 -5.30 10.78 -7.37
N ASP A 170 -4.82 9.70 -6.74
CA ASP A 170 -3.39 9.51 -6.48
C ASP A 170 -2.63 9.22 -7.78
N ARG A 171 -3.25 8.61 -8.80
CA ARG A 171 -2.61 8.41 -10.12
C ARG A 171 -2.39 9.75 -10.82
N TRP A 172 -3.36 10.65 -10.72
CA TRP A 172 -3.23 12.03 -11.21
C TRP A 172 -2.18 12.83 -10.45
N ALA A 173 -2.14 12.70 -9.12
CA ALA A 173 -1.09 13.30 -8.30
C ALA A 173 0.30 12.81 -8.71
N VAL A 174 0.47 11.51 -8.94
CA VAL A 174 1.73 10.93 -9.46
C VAL A 174 2.04 11.46 -10.86
N ALA A 175 1.05 11.54 -11.76
CA ALA A 175 1.25 12.09 -13.11
C ALA A 175 1.72 13.56 -13.07
N ALA A 176 1.14 14.37 -12.18
CA ALA A 176 1.57 15.75 -11.95
C ALA A 176 3.00 15.81 -11.37
N TYR A 177 3.33 14.94 -10.41
CA TYR A 177 4.68 14.86 -9.85
C TYR A 177 5.72 14.43 -10.91
N VAL A 178 5.39 13.53 -11.82
CA VAL A 178 6.25 13.17 -12.96
C VAL A 178 6.54 14.40 -13.84
N ARG A 179 5.56 15.29 -14.06
CA ARG A 179 5.80 16.57 -14.75
C ARG A 179 6.73 17.49 -13.99
N ALA A 180 6.57 17.56 -12.66
CA ALA A 180 7.48 18.33 -11.82
C ALA A 180 8.92 17.78 -11.90
N LEU A 181 9.10 16.45 -11.90
CA LEU A 181 10.40 15.81 -12.10
C LEU A 181 11.01 16.19 -13.45
N GLN A 182 10.22 16.11 -14.53
CA GLN A 182 10.67 16.49 -15.88
C GLN A 182 11.10 17.96 -15.96
N LEU A 183 10.35 18.86 -15.30
CA LEU A 183 10.70 20.27 -15.22
C LEU A 183 11.99 20.47 -14.41
N SER A 184 12.15 19.77 -13.29
CA SER A 184 13.34 19.95 -12.42
C SER A 184 14.66 19.64 -13.13
N GLN A 185 14.66 18.73 -14.11
CA GLN A 185 15.86 18.37 -14.87
C GLN A 185 16.03 19.15 -16.17
N ASN A 186 14.99 19.86 -16.64
CA ASN A 186 14.98 20.45 -17.99
C ASN A 186 14.33 21.83 -18.04
N VAL A 187 14.37 22.58 -16.94
CA VAL A 187 13.91 23.97 -16.94
C VAL A 187 14.87 24.82 -17.77
N ASP A 188 14.33 25.65 -18.64
CA ASP A 188 15.11 26.62 -19.37
C ASP A 188 15.55 27.74 -18.40
N ALA A 189 16.85 27.92 -18.24
CA ALA A 189 17.41 28.92 -17.33
C ALA A 189 16.95 30.35 -17.65
N ASP A 190 16.56 30.61 -18.91
CA ASP A 190 16.06 31.91 -19.33
C ASP A 190 14.64 32.19 -18.82
N THR A 191 13.86 31.14 -18.52
CA THR A 191 12.49 31.24 -17.97
C THR A 191 12.46 31.49 -16.46
N LEU A 192 13.58 31.32 -15.79
CA LEU A 192 13.70 31.52 -14.34
C LEU A 192 13.85 33.00 -14.00
N THR A 193 13.20 33.40 -12.91
CA THR A 193 13.42 34.72 -12.31
C THR A 193 14.86 34.86 -11.82
N ALA A 194 15.30 36.10 -11.58
CA ALA A 194 16.63 36.35 -11.04
C ALA A 194 16.86 35.67 -9.68
N GLU A 195 15.81 35.60 -8.85
CA GLU A 195 15.84 34.95 -7.54
C GLU A 195 15.98 33.42 -7.67
N GLU A 196 15.22 32.79 -8.56
CA GLU A 196 15.30 31.34 -8.82
C GLU A 196 16.66 30.93 -9.42
N ARG A 197 17.21 31.75 -10.32
CA ARG A 197 18.56 31.52 -10.86
C ARG A 197 19.64 31.58 -9.78
N ALA A 198 19.48 32.44 -8.77
CA ALA A 198 20.43 32.52 -7.66
C ALA A 198 20.38 31.27 -6.77
N LEU A 199 19.23 30.61 -6.66
CA LEU A 199 19.06 29.36 -5.90
C LEU A 199 19.69 28.13 -6.55
N LEU A 200 19.89 28.14 -7.88
CA LEU A 200 20.53 27.03 -8.60
C LEU A 200 22.03 26.90 -8.33
N GLY A 201 22.63 27.86 -7.61
CA GLY A 201 24.08 27.96 -7.46
C GLY A 201 24.72 28.40 -8.77
N GLY A 202 25.14 29.67 -8.84
CA GLY A 202 26.10 30.08 -9.86
C GLY A 202 27.40 29.27 -9.72
N PRO A 203 28.21 29.18 -10.80
CA PRO A 203 29.41 28.35 -10.84
C PRO A 203 30.35 28.57 -9.64
#